data_AF-A0A7M3XZH5-F1
#
_entry.id   AF-A0A7M3XZH5-F1
#
_cell.length_a   1.000
_cell.length_b   1.000
_cell.length_c   1.000
_cell.angle_alpha   90.00
_cell.angle_beta   90.00
_cell.angle_gamma   90.00
#
_symmetry.space_group_name_H-M   'P 1'
#
loop_
_entity.id
_entity.type
_entity.pdbx_description
1 polymer ?
#
loop_
_entity_poly.entity_id
_entity_poly.type
_entity_poly.pdbx_seq_one_letter_code
_entity_poly.pdbx_strand_id
1 'polypeptide(L)' 'LRGDDGERWEAMCEAIHALGGTIVQCSIEHDAGAQLDGLGGAVALTRYRVD' A
#
# COMPACT_ATOMS: atom_id res chain seq x y z
N LEU A 1 -8.19 12.67 0.60
CA LEU A 1 -6.74 12.45 0.43
C LEU A 1 -6.17 13.73 -0.16
N ARG A 2 -5.18 14.36 0.51
CA ARG A 2 -4.54 15.60 0.01
C ARG A 2 -3.75 15.23 -1.26
N GLY A 3 -3.81 16.08 -2.29
CA GLY A 3 -3.37 15.75 -3.66
C GLY A 3 -1.97 15.13 -3.79
N ASP A 4 -1.00 15.59 -2.99
CA ASP A 4 0.39 15.08 -3.02
C ASP A 4 0.54 13.61 -2.59
N ASP A 5 -0.27 13.15 -1.63
CA ASP A 5 -0.16 11.77 -1.13
C ASP A 5 -0.73 10.76 -2.15
N GLY A 6 -1.69 11.21 -2.96
CA GLY A 6 -2.32 10.39 -4.00
C GLY A 6 -1.35 10.05 -5.12
N GLU A 7 -0.67 11.06 -5.69
CA GLU A 7 0.31 10.86 -6.77
C GLU A 7 1.49 9.99 -6.31
N ARG A 8 1.94 10.17 -5.07
CA ARG A 8 3.00 9.34 -4.50
C ARG A 8 2.58 7.87 -4.38
N TRP A 9 1.36 7.60 -3.91
CA TRP A 9 0.84 6.24 -3.81
C TRP A 9 0.64 5.60 -5.18
N GLU A 10 0.16 6.36 -6.15
CA GLU A 10 -0.02 5.89 -7.52
C GLU A 10 1.32 5.46 -8.15
N ALA A 11 2.34 6.31 -8.06
CA ALA A 11 3.69 5.98 -8.55
C ALA A 11 4.28 4.73 -7.86
N MET A 12 4.02 4.56 -6.57
CA MET A 12 4.45 3.37 -5.83
C MET A 12 3.73 2.11 -6.32
N CYS A 13 2.42 2.21 -6.57
CA CYS A 13 1.64 1.12 -7.12
C CYS A 13 2.12 0.69 -8.52
N GLU A 14 2.42 1.65 -9.39
CA GLU A 14 2.98 1.37 -10.72
C GLU A 14 4.31 0.63 -10.64
N ALA A 15 5.22 1.08 -9.75
CA ALA A 15 6.50 0.42 -9.55
C ALA A 15 6.35 -1.04 -9.07
N ILE A 16 5.44 -1.30 -8.13
CA ILE A 16 5.17 -2.65 -7.63
C ILE A 16 4.63 -3.55 -8.75
N HIS A 17 3.68 -3.07 -9.55
CA HIS A 17 3.16 -3.82 -10.69
C HIS A 17 4.25 -4.10 -11.74
N ALA A 18 5.13 -3.13 -12.04
CA ALA A 18 6.24 -3.31 -12.98
C ALA A 18 7.23 -4.39 -12.52
N LEU A 19 7.38 -4.60 -11.21
CA LEU A 19 8.22 -5.65 -10.60
C LEU A 19 7.49 -7.00 -10.47
N GLY A 20 6.24 -7.07 -10.94
CA GLY A 20 5.36 -8.23 -10.86
C GLY A 20 4.83 -8.51 -9.45
N GLY A 21 4.77 -7.48 -8.60
CA GLY A 21 4.10 -7.54 -7.30
C GLY A 21 2.59 -7.39 -7.45
N THR A 22 1.85 -7.88 -6.46
CA THR A 22 0.39 -7.76 -6.40
C THR A 22 0.01 -6.73 -5.34
N ILE A 23 -0.91 -5.84 -5.69
CA ILE A 23 -1.47 -4.85 -4.76
C ILE A 23 -2.91 -5.25 -4.46
N VAL A 24 -3.24 -5.30 -3.18
CA VAL A 24 -4.61 -5.54 -2.71
C VAL A 24 -5.04 -4.31 -1.94
N GLN A 25 -5.93 -3.51 -2.52
CA GLN A 25 -6.51 -2.36 -1.83
C GLN A 25 -7.61 -2.82 -0.88
N CYS A 26 -7.55 -2.35 0.36
CA CYS A 26 -8.58 -2.59 1.36
C CYS A 26 -9.43 -1.32 1.50
N SER A 27 -10.76 -1.48 1.60
CA SER A 27 -11.61 -0.34 1.95
C SER A 27 -11.33 0.07 3.39
N ILE A 28 -11.25 1.38 3.61
CA ILE A 28 -11.18 1.99 4.95
C ILE A 28 -12.51 1.86 5.72
N GLU A 29 -13.59 1.42 5.06
CA GLU A 29 -14.95 1.37 5.62
C GLU A 29 -15.26 0.07 6.38
N HIS A 30 -14.34 -0.90 6.39
CA HIS A 30 -14.50 -2.17 7.09
C HIS A 30 -13.40 -2.31 8.16
N ASP A 31 -13.70 -2.93 9.32
CA ASP A 31 -12.83 -2.98 10.52
C ASP A 31 -11.37 -3.41 10.27
N ALA A 32 -11.09 -4.15 9.20
CA ALA A 32 -9.74 -4.52 8.78
C ALA A 32 -8.90 -3.34 8.25
N GLY A 33 -9.53 -2.31 7.67
CA GLY A 33 -8.88 -1.08 7.21
C GLY A 33 -8.36 -0.22 8.37
N ALA A 34 -9.05 -0.25 9.52
CA ALA A 34 -8.63 0.48 10.73
C ALA A 34 -7.33 -0.07 11.34
N GLN A 35 -7.09 -1.39 11.25
CA GLN A 35 -5.81 -1.96 11.68
C GLN A 35 -4.65 -1.56 10.77
N LEU A 36 -4.92 -1.39 9.48
CA LEU A 36 -3.92 -0.95 8.50
C LEU A 36 -3.53 0.51 8.72
N ASP A 37 -4.48 1.36 9.14
CA ASP A 37 -4.22 2.75 9.55
C ASP A 37 -3.21 2.81 10.72
N GLY A 38 -3.38 1.93 11.72
CA GLY A 38 -2.43 1.77 12.84
C GLY A 38 -1.03 1.29 12.45
N LEU A 39 -0.85 0.76 11.24
CA LEU A 39 0.44 0.33 10.68
C LEU A 39 1.04 1.35 9.68
N GLY A 40 0.41 2.52 9.52
CA GLY A 40 0.85 3.56 8.59
C GLY A 40 0.18 3.50 7.21
N GLY A 41 -0.95 2.80 7.09
CA GLY A 41 -1.82 2.81 5.91
C GLY A 41 -1.51 1.78 4.83
N ALA A 42 -0.40 1.05 4.94
CA ALA A 42 -0.06 -0.06 4.05
C ALA A 42 0.90 -1.06 4.71
N VAL A 43 0.86 -2.30 4.24
CA VAL A 43 1.83 -3.34 4.60
C VAL A 43 2.31 -4.04 3.34
N ALA A 44 3.57 -4.43 3.31
CA ALA A 44 4.18 -5.15 2.18
C ALA A 44 4.76 -6.48 2.64
N LEU A 45 4.49 -7.54 1.88
CA LEU A 45 5.16 -8.82 2.02
C LEU A 45 6.27 -8.91 0.97
N THR A 46 7.52 -8.93 1.42
CA THR A 46 8.69 -8.93 0.52
C THR A 46 9.09 -10.37 0.15
N ARG A 47 9.60 -10.56 -1.07
CA ARG A 47 10.11 -11.87 -1.53
C ARG A 47 11.38 -12.30 -0.80
N TYR A 48 12.15 -11.33 -0.32
CA TYR A 48 13.39 -11.53 0.41
C TYR A 48 13.36 -10.69 1.67
N ARG A 49 14.17 -11.08 2.66
CA ARG A 49 14.41 -10.23 3.81
C ARG A 49 15.11 -8.96 3.32
N VAL A 50 14.56 -7.82 3.71
CA VAL A 50 15.23 -6.54 3.57
C VAL A 50 15.99 -6.33 4.88
N ASP A 51 17.31 -6.31 4.80
CA ASP A 51 18.19 -5.91 5.91
C ASP A 51 18.29 -4.38 5.97
#